data_AF-A0A0F2L415-F1
#
_entry.id   AF-A0A0F2L415-F1
#
_cell.length_a   1.000
_cell.length_b   1.000
_cell.length_c   1.000
_cell.angle_alpha   90.00
_cell.angle_beta   90.00
_cell.angle_gamma   90.00
#
_symmetry.space_group_name_H-M   'P 1'
#
loop_
_entity.id
_entity.type
_entity.pdbx_description
1 polymer ?
#
loop_
_entity_poly.entity_id
_entity_poly.type
_entity_poly.pdbx_seq_one_letter_code
_entity_poly.pdbx_strand_id
1 'polypeptide(L)'
;MEGFPIPTNIRAGLAGPLWIGYLWDAEFLTNYFAKNVREYFSERARELSKFLIDEAASPNIPYALTVEVGRDLGRELPVMDLISIIRGMGYQAFKTHFHIKGFRTDASLLRVKESIAGLSK
;
A
#
# COMPACT_ATOMS: atom_id res chain seq x y z
N MET A 1 6.49 1.86 -31.54
CA MET A 1 5.79 1.83 -30.24
C MET A 1 4.91 3.06 -30.23
N GLU A 2 3.60 2.91 -30.44
CA GLU A 2 2.66 4.02 -30.27
C GLU A 2 2.74 4.47 -28.82
N GLY A 3 3.09 5.74 -28.59
CA GLY A 3 3.13 6.31 -27.25
C GLY A 3 1.73 6.29 -26.63
N PHE A 4 1.67 6.16 -25.30
CA PHE A 4 0.40 6.28 -24.57
C PHE A 4 -0.23 7.66 -24.86
N PRO A 5 -1.48 7.72 -25.33
CA PRO A 5 -2.11 8.98 -25.70
C PRO A 5 -2.25 9.86 -24.45
N ILE A 6 -1.62 11.04 -24.49
CA ILE A 6 -1.77 12.06 -23.43
C ILE A 6 -3.16 12.66 -23.59
N PRO A 7 -4.05 12.57 -22.58
CA PRO A 7 -5.39 13.14 -22.68
C PRO A 7 -5.30 14.66 -22.85
N THR A 8 -5.78 15.18 -23.98
CA THR A 8 -5.80 16.63 -24.28
C THR A 8 -6.94 17.38 -23.58
N ASN A 9 -7.91 16.66 -23.02
CA ASN A 9 -9.03 17.23 -22.26
C ASN A 9 -8.75 17.12 -20.75
N ILE A 10 -8.26 18.21 -20.15
CA ILE A 10 -8.03 18.32 -18.70
C ILE A 10 -9.40 18.36 -18.00
N ARG A 11 -9.84 17.25 -17.42
CA ARG A 11 -10.84 17.33 -16.34
C ARG A 11 -10.11 17.89 -15.12
N ALA A 12 -10.61 18.98 -14.55
CA ALA A 12 -10.08 19.53 -13.30
C ALA A 12 -10.03 18.41 -12.24
N GLY A 13 -8.86 18.24 -11.61
CA GLY A 13 -8.64 17.19 -10.59
C GLY A 13 -8.06 15.87 -11.11
N LEU A 14 -7.72 15.74 -12.40
CA LEU A 14 -6.93 14.60 -12.87
C LEU A 14 -5.43 14.85 -12.69
N ALA A 15 -4.76 13.96 -11.98
CA ALA A 15 -3.29 13.91 -11.92
C ALA A 15 -2.77 12.94 -13.01
N GLY A 16 -1.92 13.42 -13.92
CA GLY A 16 -1.19 12.55 -14.85
C GLY A 16 -0.72 13.19 -16.16
N PRO A 17 -0.14 12.37 -17.07
CA PRO A 17 -0.07 10.90 -17.01
C PRO A 17 0.88 10.36 -15.91
N LEU A 18 0.56 9.20 -15.33
CA LEU A 18 1.34 8.53 -14.28
C LEU A 18 1.57 7.06 -14.63
N TRP A 19 2.61 6.47 -14.05
CA TRP A 19 2.81 5.02 -14.09
C TRP A 19 1.78 4.32 -13.20
N ILE A 20 0.97 3.44 -13.78
CA ILE A 20 -0.08 2.65 -13.09
C ILE A 20 0.24 1.14 -13.06
N GLY A 21 1.39 0.73 -13.60
CA GLY A 21 1.87 -0.64 -13.54
C GLY A 21 2.47 -0.98 -12.19
N TYR A 22 2.90 -2.24 -12.03
CA TYR A 22 3.61 -2.68 -10.82
C TYR A 22 4.84 -1.81 -10.57
N LEU A 23 5.03 -1.40 -9.33
CA LEU A 23 6.26 -0.72 -8.88
C LEU A 23 7.39 -1.71 -8.61
N TRP A 24 7.04 -2.96 -8.32
CA TRP A 24 7.95 -4.00 -7.89
C TRP A 24 7.91 -5.19 -8.82
N ASP A 25 9.09 -5.70 -9.13
CA ASP A 25 9.27 -7.04 -9.67
C ASP A 25 9.51 -8.00 -8.49
N ALA A 26 8.49 -8.79 -8.15
CA ALA A 26 8.54 -9.70 -7.01
C ALA A 26 9.58 -10.81 -7.21
N GLU A 27 9.81 -11.25 -8.44
CA GLU A 27 10.82 -12.27 -8.76
C GLU A 27 12.21 -11.70 -8.55
N PHE A 28 12.47 -10.50 -9.07
CA PHE A 28 13.74 -9.81 -8.84
C PHE A 28 14.01 -9.60 -7.35
N LEU A 29 13.02 -9.14 -6.59
CA LEU A 29 13.18 -8.85 -5.17
C LEU A 29 13.50 -10.11 -4.35
N THR A 30 12.79 -11.21 -4.61
CA THR A 30 12.93 -12.46 -3.87
C THR A 30 14.16 -13.27 -4.31
N ASN A 31 14.41 -13.38 -5.61
CA ASN A 31 15.45 -14.27 -6.13
C ASN A 31 16.83 -13.63 -6.21
N TYR A 32 16.92 -12.31 -6.31
CA TYR A 32 18.17 -11.59 -6.52
C TYR A 32 18.46 -10.56 -5.43
N PHE A 33 17.54 -9.63 -5.17
CA PHE A 33 17.78 -8.54 -4.23
C PHE A 33 17.99 -9.05 -2.80
N ALA A 34 17.07 -9.88 -2.28
CA ALA A 34 17.12 -10.40 -0.91
C ALA A 34 18.43 -11.13 -0.59
N LYS A 35 18.96 -11.90 -1.55
CA LYS A 35 20.20 -12.69 -1.39
C LYS A 35 21.46 -11.83 -1.34
N ASN A 36 21.39 -10.59 -1.82
CA ASN A 36 22.50 -9.65 -1.84
C ASN A 36 22.48 -8.66 -0.67
N VAL A 37 21.48 -8.75 0.22
CA VAL A 37 21.47 -8.01 1.48
C VAL A 37 22.50 -8.63 2.42
N ARG A 38 23.49 -7.85 2.85
CA ARG A 38 24.63 -8.32 3.67
C ARG A 38 24.56 -7.81 5.10
N GLU A 39 25.27 -8.49 6.00
CA GLU A 39 25.35 -8.12 7.43
C GLU A 39 26.04 -6.77 7.67
N TYR A 40 26.94 -6.35 6.78
CA TYR A 40 27.60 -5.05 6.89
C TYR A 40 26.73 -3.87 6.43
N PHE A 41 25.54 -4.12 5.85
CA PHE A 41 24.60 -3.04 5.55
C PHE A 41 24.05 -2.43 6.85
N SER A 42 23.46 -1.24 6.76
CA SER A 42 22.78 -0.66 7.93
C SER A 42 21.57 -1.50 8.32
N GLU A 43 21.21 -1.48 9.61
CA GLU A 43 19.99 -2.12 10.11
C GLU A 43 18.76 -1.66 9.33
N ARG A 44 18.63 -0.34 9.13
CA ARG A 44 17.57 0.25 8.31
C ARG A 44 17.50 -0.31 6.90
N ALA A 45 18.65 -0.50 6.22
CA ALA A 45 18.67 -1.07 4.87
C ALA A 45 18.20 -2.53 4.87
N ARG A 46 18.59 -3.31 5.88
CA ARG A 46 18.12 -4.70 6.03
C ARG A 46 16.63 -4.79 6.31
N GLU A 47 16.11 -3.93 7.19
CA GLU A 47 14.69 -3.86 7.51
C GLU A 47 13.85 -3.44 6.30
N LEU A 48 14.27 -2.38 5.60
CA LEU A 48 13.61 -1.93 4.38
C LEU A 48 13.60 -3.03 3.33
N SER A 49 14.69 -3.79 3.20
CA SER A 49 14.77 -4.89 2.24
C SER A 49 13.73 -5.98 2.52
N LYS A 50 13.56 -6.36 3.79
CA LYS A 50 12.51 -7.31 4.20
C LYS A 50 11.13 -6.74 3.92
N PHE A 51 10.92 -5.46 4.23
CA PHE A 51 9.64 -4.79 4.02
C PHE A 51 9.28 -4.70 2.53
N LEU A 52 10.22 -4.40 1.64
CA LEU A 52 9.97 -4.35 0.20
C LEU A 52 9.53 -5.69 -0.38
N ILE A 53 10.05 -6.81 0.16
CA ILE A 53 9.63 -8.16 -0.25
C ILE A 53 8.16 -8.40 0.12
N ASP A 54 7.78 -8.06 1.36
CA ASP A 54 6.39 -8.20 1.81
C ASP A 54 5.45 -7.26 1.02
N GLU A 55 5.88 -6.03 0.73
CA GLU A 55 5.10 -5.07 -0.05
C GLU A 55 5.01 -5.44 -1.53
N ALA A 56 5.97 -6.18 -2.09
CA ALA A 56 5.92 -6.67 -3.47
C ALA A 56 4.76 -7.65 -3.71
N ALA A 57 4.30 -8.35 -2.67
CA ALA A 57 3.12 -9.20 -2.72
C ALA A 57 1.79 -8.41 -2.63
N SER A 58 1.84 -7.10 -2.40
CA SER A 58 0.65 -6.26 -2.28
C SER A 58 -0.05 -6.05 -3.63
N PRO A 59 -1.37 -5.79 -3.63
CA PRO A 59 -2.09 -5.42 -4.84
C PRO A 59 -1.48 -4.16 -5.47
N ASN A 60 -1.45 -4.11 -6.81
CA ASN A 60 -0.94 -2.97 -7.57
C ASN A 60 -1.95 -1.82 -7.61
N ILE A 61 -2.07 -1.14 -6.47
CA ILE A 61 -3.00 -0.03 -6.24
C ILE A 61 -2.32 1.05 -5.40
N PRO A 62 -2.81 2.30 -5.47
CA PRO A 62 -2.38 3.36 -4.57
C PRO A 62 -2.54 2.95 -3.11
N TYR A 63 -1.63 3.42 -2.25
CA TYR A 63 -1.78 3.27 -0.81
C TYR A 63 -2.79 4.30 -0.27
N ALA A 64 -3.43 3.96 0.84
CA ALA A 64 -4.25 4.85 1.63
C ALA A 64 -3.61 5.08 3.00
N LEU A 65 -4.03 6.12 3.70
CA LEU A 65 -3.58 6.41 5.06
C LEU A 65 -4.66 6.05 6.08
N THR A 66 -4.25 5.57 7.27
CA THR A 66 -5.17 5.29 8.39
C THR A 66 -6.06 6.49 8.73
N VAL A 67 -5.55 7.72 8.59
CA VAL A 67 -6.32 8.96 8.83
C VAL A 67 -7.47 9.16 7.84
N GLU A 68 -7.39 8.62 6.63
CA GLU A 68 -8.43 8.78 5.60
C GLU A 68 -9.66 7.92 5.89
N VAL A 69 -9.45 6.77 6.53
CA VAL A 69 -10.52 5.85 6.97
C VAL A 69 -10.95 6.09 8.42
N GLY A 70 -10.06 6.63 9.26
CA GLY A 70 -10.30 6.91 10.68
C GLY A 70 -10.96 8.25 10.99
N ARG A 71 -10.92 9.22 10.06
CA ARG A 71 -11.42 10.58 10.28
C ARG A 71 -12.86 10.62 10.79
N ASP A 72 -13.73 9.81 10.18
CA ASP A 72 -15.17 9.81 10.46
C ASP A 72 -15.51 9.15 11.81
N LEU A 73 -14.56 8.43 12.41
CA LEU A 73 -14.70 7.71 13.68
C LEU A 73 -14.23 8.53 14.88
N GLY A 74 -13.67 9.72 14.66
CA GLY A 74 -13.06 10.55 15.72
C GLY A 74 -11.80 9.94 16.36
N ARG A 75 -11.34 8.78 15.88
CA ARG A 75 -10.09 8.15 16.32
C ARG A 75 -9.35 7.48 15.17
N GLU A 76 -8.03 7.52 15.24
CA GLU A 76 -7.16 6.82 14.32
C GLU A 76 -6.77 5.46 14.90
N LEU A 77 -6.92 4.40 14.10
CA LEU A 77 -6.43 3.07 14.47
C LEU A 77 -4.95 2.92 14.08
N PRO A 78 -4.15 2.20 14.88
CA PRO A 78 -2.83 1.74 14.44
C PRO A 78 -2.93 0.98 13.12
N VAL A 79 -1.96 1.20 12.21
CA VAL A 79 -1.99 0.62 10.87
C VAL A 79 -2.04 -0.92 10.87
N MET A 80 -1.41 -1.56 11.86
CA MET A 80 -1.40 -3.02 11.97
C MET A 80 -2.76 -3.57 12.43
N ASP A 81 -3.47 -2.85 13.30
CA ASP A 81 -4.83 -3.23 13.72
C ASP A 81 -5.79 -3.13 12.54
N LEU A 82 -5.66 -2.05 11.77
CA LEU A 82 -6.43 -1.85 10.54
C LEU A 82 -6.17 -2.97 9.52
N ILE A 83 -4.90 -3.31 9.26
CA ILE A 83 -4.53 -4.41 8.36
C ILE A 83 -5.14 -5.73 8.85
N SER A 84 -5.14 -5.97 10.17
CA SER A 84 -5.69 -7.19 10.76
C SER A 84 -7.20 -7.28 10.58
N ILE A 85 -7.92 -6.17 10.78
CA ILE A 85 -9.36 -6.07 10.52
C ILE A 85 -9.67 -6.37 9.05
N ILE A 86 -8.95 -5.72 8.12
CA ILE A 86 -9.15 -5.90 6.69
C ILE A 86 -8.89 -7.35 6.26
N ARG A 87 -7.82 -7.97 6.78
CA ARG A 87 -7.54 -9.40 6.54
C ARG A 87 -8.62 -10.31 7.13
N GLY A 88 -9.15 -9.97 8.31
CA GLY A 88 -10.27 -10.69 8.94
C GLY A 88 -11.56 -10.63 8.11
N MET A 89 -11.73 -9.60 7.27
CA MET A 89 -12.83 -9.50 6.31
C MET A 89 -12.62 -10.31 5.03
N GLY A 90 -11.45 -10.97 4.86
CA GLY A 90 -11.11 -11.77 3.68
C GLY A 90 -10.40 -11.00 2.57
N TYR A 91 -9.97 -9.76 2.81
CA TYR A 91 -9.24 -8.94 1.85
C TYR A 91 -7.73 -9.01 2.08
N GLN A 92 -6.97 -8.72 1.04
CA GLN A 92 -5.54 -8.52 1.15
C GLN A 92 -5.25 -7.15 1.75
N ALA A 93 -4.35 -7.09 2.74
CA ALA A 93 -3.87 -5.82 3.27
C ALA A 93 -2.39 -5.90 3.62
N PHE A 94 -1.65 -4.86 3.26
CA PHE A 94 -0.21 -4.76 3.47
C PHE A 94 0.14 -3.36 3.93
N LYS A 95 1.14 -3.25 4.80
CA LYS A 95 1.74 -1.95 5.11
C LYS A 95 2.57 -1.49 3.90
N THR A 96 2.73 -0.19 3.71
CA THR A 96 3.62 0.36 2.67
C THR A 96 4.84 1.06 3.28
N HIS A 97 6.00 0.94 2.63
CA HIS A 97 7.20 1.67 3.03
C HIS A 97 7.10 3.18 2.78
N PHE A 98 6.15 3.63 1.95
CA PHE A 98 5.98 5.05 1.62
C PHE A 98 5.56 5.90 2.83
N HIS A 99 4.80 5.33 3.77
CA HIS A 99 4.33 6.08 4.92
C HIS A 99 4.08 5.18 6.14
N ILE A 100 4.45 5.63 7.34
CA ILE A 100 4.30 4.87 8.60
C ILE A 100 2.84 4.45 8.90
N LYS A 101 1.90 5.27 8.45
CA LYS A 101 0.44 5.11 8.55
C LYS A 101 -0.20 4.60 7.25
N GLY A 102 0.62 4.22 6.28
CA GLY A 102 0.18 3.81 4.95
C GLY A 102 -0.09 2.32 4.85
N PHE A 103 -1.13 1.97 4.11
CA PHE A 103 -1.46 0.59 3.78
C PHE A 103 -2.02 0.48 2.36
N ARG A 104 -1.90 -0.71 1.76
CA ARG A 104 -2.54 -1.11 0.51
C ARG A 104 -3.56 -2.19 0.79
N THR A 105 -4.70 -2.16 0.12
CA THR A 105 -5.74 -3.19 0.25
C THR A 105 -6.59 -3.32 -1.01
N ASP A 106 -6.91 -4.55 -1.40
CA ASP A 106 -7.87 -4.82 -2.49
C ASP A 106 -9.34 -4.55 -2.07
N ALA A 107 -9.58 -4.19 -0.81
CA ALA A 107 -10.86 -3.69 -0.32
C ALA A 107 -11.12 -2.24 -0.76
N SER A 108 -12.37 -1.90 -1.02
CA SER A 108 -12.74 -0.48 -1.20
C SER A 108 -12.62 0.28 0.12
N LEU A 109 -12.12 1.51 0.08
CA LEU A 109 -11.97 2.34 1.30
C LEU A 109 -13.32 2.60 1.99
N LEU A 110 -14.42 2.63 1.24
CA LEU A 110 -15.77 2.72 1.80
C LEU A 110 -16.10 1.48 2.65
N ARG A 111 -15.79 0.28 2.15
CA ARG A 111 -16.03 -0.97 2.87
C ARG A 111 -15.17 -1.07 4.14
N VAL A 112 -13.93 -0.59 4.06
CA VAL A 112 -13.03 -0.48 5.22
C VAL A 112 -13.63 0.45 6.27
N LYS A 113 -14.11 1.64 5.88
CA LYS A 113 -14.78 2.59 6.79
C LYS A 113 -15.99 1.99 7.50
N GLU A 114 -16.90 1.36 6.75
CA GLU A 114 -18.09 0.70 7.31
C GLU A 114 -17.74 -0.33 8.38
N SER A 115 -16.72 -1.14 8.10
CA SER A 115 -16.31 -2.25 8.97
C SER A 115 -15.73 -1.74 10.29
N ILE A 116 -14.96 -0.66 10.25
CA ILE A 116 -14.42 -0.06 11.48
C ILE A 116 -15.52 0.65 12.27
N ALA A 117 -16.49 1.29 11.61
CA ALA A 117 -17.64 1.92 12.28
C ALA A 117 -18.49 0.89 13.05
N GLY A 118 -18.66 -0.31 12.50
CA GLY A 118 -19.36 -1.41 13.17
C GLY A 118 -18.69 -1.89 14.46
N LEU A 119 -17.38 -1.68 14.63
CA LEU A 119 -16.60 -2.07 15.81
C LEU A 119 -16.62 -1.02 16.94
N SER A 120 -17.24 0.15 16.72
CA SER A 120 -17.31 1.24 17.70
C SER A 120 -18.62 1.28 18.50
N LYS A 121 -19.49 0.27 18.34
CA LYS A 121 -20.66 0.02 19.18
C LYS A 121 -20.32 -0.99 20.27
#